data_AF-A0A2H9VSX9-F1
#
_entry.id   AF-A0A2H9VSX9-F1
#
_cell.length_a   1.000
_cell.length_b   1.000
_cell.length_c   1.000
_cell.angle_alpha   90.00
_cell.angle_beta   90.00
_cell.angle_gamma   90.00
#
_symmetry.space_group_name_H-M   'P 1'
#
loop_
_entity.id
_entity.type
_entity.pdbx_description
1 polymer ?
#
loop_
_entity_poly.entity_id
_entity_poly.type
_entity_poly.pdbx_seq_one_letter_code
_entity_poly.pdbx_strand_id
1 'polypeptide(L)' 'MTTITIQVPGKARGKLSAFVKELGGEIISVSSDKQASKKSKLLNEIQQGLSEVKAIREGKAASYSMNDLLNGE' A
#
# COMPACT_ATOMS: atom_id res chain seq x y z
N MET A 1 5.87 10.15 -33.06
CA MET A 1 6.03 9.36 -31.82
C MET A 1 4.65 8.89 -31.42
N THR A 2 4.41 7.58 -31.45
CA THR A 2 3.10 7.01 -31.12
C THR A 2 3.24 6.19 -29.85
N THR A 3 2.57 6.61 -28.78
CA THR A 3 2.62 5.92 -27.48
C THR A 3 1.41 5.02 -27.36
N ILE A 4 1.64 3.73 -27.15
CA ILE A 4 0.57 2.74 -26.94
C ILE A 4 0.55 2.38 -25.46
N THR A 5 -0.58 2.61 -24.81
CA THR A 5 -0.82 2.23 -23.40
C THR A 5 -1.71 1.00 -23.36
N ILE A 6 -1.22 -0.07 -22.74
CA ILE A 6 -1.97 -1.33 -22.58
C ILE A 6 -2.00 -1.75 -21.12
N GLN A 7 -3.15 -2.24 -20.65
CA GLN A 7 -3.24 -2.91 -19.35
C GLN A 7 -2.81 -4.37 -19.52
N VAL A 8 -1.83 -4.77 -18.72
CA VAL A 8 -1.24 -6.11 -18.79
C VAL A 8 -1.41 -6.82 -17.46
N PRO A 9 -1.87 -8.09 -17.46
CA PRO A 9 -1.88 -8.90 -16.24
C PRO A 9 -0.48 -9.00 -15.64
N GLY A 10 -0.36 -8.90 -14.31
CA GLY A 10 0.95 -8.87 -13.62
C GLY A 10 1.86 -10.07 -13.93
N LYS A 11 1.27 -11.25 -14.20
CA LYS A 11 2.01 -12.46 -14.61
C LYS A 11 2.64 -12.35 -16.01
N ALA A 12 2.03 -11.57 -16.90
CA ALA A 12 2.46 -11.39 -18.29
C ALA A 12 3.44 -10.21 -18.47
N ARG A 13 3.51 -9.31 -17.48
CA ARG A 13 4.39 -8.12 -17.48
C ARG A 13 5.84 -8.47 -17.79
N GLY A 14 6.41 -9.49 -17.14
CA GLY A 14 7.78 -9.92 -17.38
C GLY A 14 8.04 -10.39 -18.81
N LYS A 15 7.14 -11.22 -19.36
CA LYS A 15 7.25 -11.74 -20.74
C LYS A 15 7.12 -10.64 -21.78
N LEU A 16 6.16 -9.73 -21.62
CA LEU A 16 5.97 -8.59 -22.52
C LEU A 16 7.12 -7.59 -22.44
N SER A 17 7.67 -7.34 -21.25
CA SER A 17 8.85 -6.49 -21.11
C SER A 17 10.08 -7.09 -21.80
N ALA A 18 10.27 -8.41 -21.75
CA ALA A 18 11.35 -9.08 -22.46
C ALA A 18 11.16 -8.99 -23.99
N PHE A 19 9.96 -9.28 -24.47
CA PHE A 19 9.64 -9.24 -25.90
C PHE A 19 9.79 -7.82 -26.50
N VAL A 20 9.34 -6.79 -25.79
CA VAL A 20 9.51 -5.39 -26.24
C VAL A 20 10.99 -5.03 -26.36
N LYS A 21 11.84 -5.47 -25.43
CA LYS A 21 13.29 -5.24 -25.49
C LYS A 21 13.97 -6.01 -26.64
N GLU A 22 13.55 -7.25 -26.89
CA GLU A 22 14.07 -8.06 -28.01
C GLU A 22 13.77 -7.42 -29.36
N LEU A 23 12.60 -6.79 -29.50
CA LEU A 23 12.22 -6.05 -30.71
C LEU A 23 12.85 -4.65 -30.80
N GLY A 24 13.73 -4.27 -29.86
CA GLY A 24 14.37 -2.96 -29.82
C GLY A 24 13.47 -1.81 -29.34
N GLY A 25 12.33 -2.13 -28.74
CA GLY A 25 11.40 -1.17 -28.15
C GLY A 25 11.83 -0.73 -26.74
N GLU A 26 11.45 0.50 -26.39
CA GLU A 26 11.74 1.08 -25.07
C GLU A 26 10.49 1.11 -24.19
N ILE A 27 10.63 0.71 -22.93
CA ILE A 27 9.53 0.73 -21.95
C ILE A 27 9.60 2.02 -21.15
N ILE A 28 8.71 2.95 -21.45
CA ILE A 28 8.72 4.31 -20.88
C ILE A 28 8.25 4.33 -19.43
N SER A 29 7.26 3.52 -19.05
CA SER A 29 6.80 3.44 -17.66
C SER A 29 6.17 2.10 -17.34
N VAL A 30 6.29 1.69 -16.08
CA VAL A 30 5.66 0.48 -15.60
C VAL A 30 4.99 0.76 -14.26
N SER A 31 3.67 0.94 -14.27
CA SER A 31 2.90 1.32 -13.08
C SER A 31 2.96 0.21 -12.04
N SER A 32 3.65 0.46 -10.92
CA SER A 32 3.84 -0.49 -9.82
C SER A 32 2.87 -0.20 -8.68
N ASP A 33 1.59 -0.06 -8.99
CA ASP A 33 0.59 0.46 -8.03
C ASP A 33 0.36 -0.45 -6.81
N LYS A 34 0.57 -1.76 -6.93
CA LYS A 34 0.18 -2.70 -5.86
C LYS A 34 1.14 -2.77 -4.67
N GLN A 35 2.42 -2.44 -4.83
CA GLN A 35 3.40 -2.56 -3.75
C GLN A 35 3.52 -1.26 -2.93
N ALA A 36 3.44 -0.10 -3.58
CA ALA A 36 3.46 1.19 -2.90
C ALA A 36 2.20 1.39 -2.01
N SER A 37 1.04 0.95 -2.49
CA SER A 37 -0.24 1.07 -1.76
C SER A 37 -0.25 0.30 -0.44
N LYS A 38 0.26 -0.94 -0.40
CA LYS A 38 0.29 -1.75 0.85
C LYS A 38 1.24 -1.17 1.89
N LYS A 39 2.41 -0.70 1.48
CA LYS A 39 3.40 -0.10 2.39
C LYS A 39 2.88 1.24 2.95
N SER A 40 2.29 2.07 2.11
CA SER A 40 1.67 3.34 2.55
C SER A 40 0.52 3.09 3.53
N LYS A 41 -0.33 2.09 3.26
CA LYS A 41 -1.43 1.74 4.16
C LYS A 41 -0.91 1.29 5.53
N LEU A 42 0.09 0.40 5.57
CA LEU A 42 0.70 -0.07 6.81
C LEU A 42 1.34 1.07 7.62
N LEU A 43 2.05 1.98 6.95
CA LEU A 43 2.66 3.14 7.62
C LEU A 43 1.60 4.08 8.20
N ASN A 44 0.50 4.30 7.49
CA ASN A 44 -0.62 5.10 7.99
C ASN A 44 -1.29 4.45 9.20
N GLU A 45 -1.51 3.13 9.18
CA GLU A 45 -2.05 2.37 10.30
C GLU A 45 -1.15 2.46 11.55
N ILE A 46 0.18 2.35 11.38
CA ILE A 46 1.14 2.52 12.48
C ILE A 46 1.10 3.94 13.05
N GLN A 47 1.07 4.96 12.17
CA GLN A 47 1.02 6.36 12.60
C GLN A 47 -0.27 6.68 13.36
N GLN A 48 -1.39 6.09 12.95
CA GLN A 48 -2.65 6.23 13.64
C GLN A 48 -2.60 5.61 15.03
N GLY A 49 -2.10 4.36 15.16
CA GLY A 49 -1.97 3.71 16.47
C GLY A 49 -1.06 4.47 17.44
N LEU A 50 0.05 5.04 16.95
CA LEU A 50 0.91 5.90 17.78
C LEU A 50 0.22 7.18 18.23
N SER A 51 -0.63 7.76 17.37
CA SER A 51 -1.41 8.96 17.69
C SER A 51 -2.50 8.67 18.73
N GLU A 52 -3.14 7.51 18.65
CA GLU A 52 -4.12 7.03 19.64
C GLU A 52 -3.47 6.80 21.01
N VAL A 53 -2.32 6.13 21.06
CA VAL A 53 -1.56 5.94 22.32
C VAL A 53 -1.17 7.28 22.93
N LYS A 54 -0.75 8.25 22.11
CA LYS A 54 -0.43 9.60 22.56
C LYS A 54 -1.68 10.32 23.11
N ALA A 55 -2.83 10.21 22.44
CA ALA A 55 -4.08 10.80 22.90
C ALA A 55 -4.58 10.20 24.23
N ILE A 56 -4.40 8.89 24.42
CA ILE A 56 -4.70 8.21 25.70
C ILE A 56 -3.77 8.74 26.81
N ARG A 57 -2.46 8.88 26.54
CA ARG A 57 -1.50 9.44 27.51
C ARG A 57 -1.78 10.90 27.86
N GLU A 58 -2.26 11.69 26.91
CA GLU A 58 -2.63 13.09 27.12
C GLU A 58 -4.01 13.26 27.76
N GLY A 59 -4.74 12.16 28.05
CA GLY A 59 -6.08 12.19 28.64
C GLY A 59 -7.18 12.69 27.69
N LYS A 60 -6.90 12.75 26.39
CA LYS A 60 -7.84 13.19 25.34
C LYS A 60 -8.70 12.05 24.79
N ALA A 61 -8.33 10.81 25.07
CA ALA A 61 -9.04 9.61 24.66
C ALA A 61 -9.24 8.67 25.85
N ALA A 62 -10.41 8.01 25.90
CA ALA A 62 -10.73 7.06 26.96
C ALA A 62 -9.79 5.85 26.88
N SER A 63 -9.11 5.55 27.99
CA SER A 63 -8.38 4.30 28.14
C SER A 63 -9.35 3.17 28.47
N TYR A 64 -9.36 2.12 27.66
CA TYR A 64 -10.07 0.89 28.01
C TYR A 64 -9.25 0.11 29.04
N SER A 65 -9.88 -0.27 30.15
CA SER A 65 -9.29 -1.19 31.11
C SER A 65 -9.41 -2.63 30.62
N MET A 66 -8.57 -3.52 31.15
CA MET A 66 -8.64 -4.95 30.82
C MET A 66 -10.01 -5.56 31.16
N ASN A 67 -10.71 -5.00 32.16
CA ASN A 67 -12.05 -5.42 32.53
C ASN A 67 -13.11 -4.97 31.50
N ASP A 68 -12.92 -3.82 30.85
CA ASP A 68 -13.81 -3.35 29.78
C ASP A 68 -13.69 -4.22 28.52
N LEU A 69 -12.51 -4.77 28.27
CA LEU A 69 -12.24 -5.67 27.14
C LEU A 69 -12.75 -7.10 27.38
N LEU A 70 -12.83 -7.54 28.65
CA LEU A 70 -13.21 -8.91 29.02
C LEU A 70 -14.70 -9.04 29.36
N ASN A 71 -15.36 -7.95 29.78
CA ASN A 71 -16.77 -7.94 30.18
C ASN A 71 -17.67 -7.17 29.19
N GLY A 72 -17.21 -6.93 27.96
CA GLY A 72 -18.01 -6.23 26.96
C GLY A 72 -19.29 -7.00 26.61
N GLU A 73 -20.44 -6.36 26.88
CA GLU A 73 -21.76 -6.68 26.29
C GLU A 73 -21.74 -6.60 24.75
#